data_AF-A0AA86JGA0-F1
#
_entry.id   AF-A0AA86JGA0-F1
#
_cell.length_a   1.000
_cell.length_b   1.000
_cell.length_c   1.000
_cell.angle_alpha   90.00
_cell.angle_beta   90.00
_cell.angle_gamma   90.00
#
_symmetry.space_group_name_H-M   'P 1'
#
loop_
_entity.id
_entity.type
_entity.pdbx_description
1 polymer ?
#
loop_
_entity_poly.entity_id
_entity_poly.type
_entity_poly.pdbx_seq_one_letter_code
_entity_poly.pdbx_strand_id
1 'polypeptide(L)'
;MYFEPLKNLHISMKNDEVKRYKFDFEYNNVNFDVIFFTDENPFILLFGAVGSGLCFEVNVNPGYNIDLMLSKDKYNILKKILHIPHGNTEIFRTKDFFNKFYLEIPKYNKRNSNVKPSDIAPYKKDIIDESEKIYFLGWRDNDLTNEKVSDRNIEKTRLLIGNYEAELCKRKNISSRWTNDRRKERIISRIEKI
;
A
#
# COMPACT_ATOMS: atom_id res chain seq x y z
N MET A 1 -9.34 17.27 6.97
CA MET A 1 -9.04 18.26 5.91
C MET A 1 -9.37 17.65 4.56
N TYR A 2 -10.01 18.40 3.67
CA TYR A 2 -10.33 17.96 2.32
C TYR A 2 -9.10 17.99 1.41
N PHE A 3 -8.83 16.91 0.70
CA PHE A 3 -7.70 16.75 -0.23
C PHE A 3 -8.18 16.71 -1.68
N GLU A 4 -8.45 17.89 -2.26
CA GLU A 4 -8.84 18.02 -3.67
C GLU A 4 -7.86 17.37 -4.67
N PRO A 5 -6.52 17.49 -4.51
CA PRO A 5 -5.59 16.82 -5.41
C PRO A 5 -5.73 15.30 -5.42
N LEU A 6 -6.04 14.66 -4.28
CA LEU A 6 -6.32 13.22 -4.22
C LEU A 6 -7.60 12.85 -4.96
N LYS A 7 -8.65 13.69 -4.86
CA LYS A 7 -9.88 13.49 -5.63
C LYS A 7 -9.59 13.50 -7.13
N ASN A 8 -8.84 14.49 -7.58
CA ASN A 8 -8.48 14.63 -9.00
C ASN A 8 -7.62 13.45 -9.48
N LEU A 9 -6.64 13.04 -8.69
CA LEU A 9 -5.83 11.86 -8.97
C LEU A 9 -6.69 10.59 -9.07
N HIS A 10 -7.62 10.39 -8.12
CA HIS A 10 -8.49 9.22 -8.13
C HIS A 10 -9.45 9.20 -9.34
N ILE A 11 -9.97 10.35 -9.77
CA ILE A 11 -10.79 10.43 -10.98
C ILE A 11 -10.00 9.91 -12.19
N SER A 12 -8.75 10.35 -12.34
CA SER A 12 -7.88 9.86 -13.41
C SER A 12 -7.55 8.37 -13.24
N MET A 13 -7.29 7.89 -12.03
CA MET A 13 -7.09 6.46 -11.76
C MET A 13 -8.28 5.62 -12.19
N LYS A 14 -9.52 6.08 -11.91
CA LYS A 14 -10.74 5.38 -12.31
C LYS A 14 -10.90 5.28 -13.82
N ASN A 15 -10.61 6.36 -14.56
CA ASN A 15 -10.68 6.36 -16.02
C ASN A 15 -9.77 5.31 -16.65
N ASP A 16 -8.67 4.99 -15.96
CA ASP A 16 -7.65 4.04 -16.39
C ASP A 16 -7.75 2.66 -15.71
N GLU A 17 -8.84 2.42 -14.97
CA GLU A 17 -9.10 1.20 -14.18
C GLU A 17 -7.99 0.83 -13.17
N VAL A 18 -7.32 1.85 -12.64
CA VAL A 18 -6.22 1.71 -11.67
C VAL A 18 -6.75 1.74 -10.25
N LYS A 19 -6.38 0.75 -9.45
CA LYS A 19 -6.79 0.62 -8.03
C LYS A 19 -5.71 1.05 -7.03
N ARG A 20 -4.45 1.02 -7.43
CA ARG A 20 -3.30 1.36 -6.59
C ARG A 20 -2.36 2.26 -7.37
N TYR A 21 -1.87 3.32 -6.73
CA TYR A 21 -1.03 4.32 -7.40
C TYR A 21 0.14 4.70 -6.51
N LYS A 22 1.36 4.65 -7.06
CA LYS A 22 2.60 4.95 -6.31
C LYS A 22 3.19 6.28 -6.77
N PHE A 23 3.63 7.11 -5.84
CA PHE A 23 4.38 8.32 -6.15
C PHE A 23 5.30 8.71 -5.01
N ASP A 24 6.28 9.54 -5.32
CA ASP A 24 7.30 9.96 -4.37
C ASP A 24 6.83 11.23 -3.64
N PHE A 25 7.22 11.35 -2.38
CA PHE A 25 6.99 12.53 -1.56
C PHE A 25 8.21 12.79 -0.69
N GLU A 26 8.65 14.04 -0.58
CA GLU A 26 9.82 14.38 0.24
C GLU A 26 9.43 15.32 1.39
N TYR A 27 9.87 15.00 2.60
CA TYR A 27 9.73 15.90 3.76
C TYR A 27 10.99 15.90 4.60
N ASN A 28 11.59 17.08 4.83
CA ASN A 28 12.83 17.26 5.60
C ASN A 28 13.95 16.28 5.21
N ASN A 29 14.28 16.19 3.91
CA ASN A 29 15.29 15.29 3.34
C ASN A 29 14.99 13.79 3.51
N VAL A 30 13.77 13.43 3.90
CA VAL A 30 13.30 12.04 3.93
C VAL A 30 12.39 11.80 2.74
N ASN A 31 12.73 10.78 1.94
CA ASN A 31 11.93 10.32 0.82
C ASN A 31 10.92 9.25 1.27
N PHE A 32 9.69 9.40 0.81
CA PHE A 32 8.59 8.47 1.02
C PHE A 32 8.12 7.91 -0.31
N ASP A 33 8.02 6.58 -0.37
CA ASP A 33 7.13 5.91 -1.32
C ASP A 33 5.70 6.05 -0.78
N VAL A 34 4.86 6.82 -1.46
CA VAL A 34 3.44 6.95 -1.14
C VAL A 34 2.63 6.05 -2.05
N ILE A 35 1.84 5.15 -1.46
CA ILE A 35 0.92 4.28 -2.21
C ILE A 35 -0.51 4.59 -1.80
N PHE A 36 -1.32 4.97 -2.79
CA PHE A 36 -2.73 5.23 -2.63
C PHE A 36 -3.56 4.00 -3.04
N PHE A 37 -4.21 3.36 -2.06
CA PHE A 37 -5.05 2.18 -2.22
C PHE A 37 -6.52 2.60 -2.29
N THR A 38 -7.12 2.49 -3.47
CA THR A 38 -8.56 2.79 -3.68
C THR A 38 -9.43 1.54 -3.74
N ASP A 39 -8.82 0.37 -3.54
CA ASP A 39 -9.46 -0.93 -3.39
C ASP A 39 -9.78 -1.28 -1.92
N GLU A 40 -9.45 -0.39 -0.97
CA GLU A 40 -9.74 -0.50 0.47
C GLU A 40 -10.93 0.39 0.87
N ASN A 41 -11.58 0.08 1.99
CA ASN A 41 -12.68 0.92 2.52
C ASN A 41 -12.51 1.20 4.03
N PRO A 42 -12.21 2.46 4.45
CA PRO A 42 -11.93 3.62 3.59
C PRO A 42 -10.67 3.43 2.74
N PHE A 43 -10.44 4.31 1.75
CA PHE A 43 -9.18 4.30 1.00
C PHE A 43 -7.99 4.55 1.94
N ILE A 44 -6.81 4.08 1.55
CA ILE A 44 -5.60 4.15 2.39
C ILE A 44 -4.48 4.86 1.63
N LEU A 45 -3.76 5.74 2.33
CA LEU A 45 -2.43 6.20 1.94
C LEU A 45 -1.40 5.52 2.82
N LEU A 46 -0.52 4.73 2.23
CA LEU A 46 0.68 4.22 2.89
C LEU A 46 1.83 5.19 2.62
N PHE A 47 2.50 5.63 3.68
CA PHE A 47 3.74 6.39 3.61
C PHE A 47 4.88 5.48 4.04
N GLY A 48 5.68 5.00 3.08
CA GLY A 48 6.83 4.15 3.32
C GLY A 48 8.14 4.91 3.23
N ALA A 49 8.87 5.06 4.34
CA ALA A 49 10.13 5.78 4.35
C ALA A 49 11.25 4.95 3.69
N VAL A 50 11.74 5.44 2.55
CA VAL A 50 12.72 4.75 1.69
C VAL A 50 13.99 4.46 2.49
N GLY A 51 14.49 3.23 2.39
CA GLY A 51 15.72 2.79 3.07
C GLY A 51 15.56 2.44 4.57
N SER A 52 14.44 2.77 5.21
CA SER A 52 14.22 2.49 6.64
C SER A 52 13.36 1.25 6.92
N GLY A 53 12.49 0.87 5.99
CA GLY A 53 11.44 -0.14 6.19
C GLY A 53 10.30 0.31 7.12
N LEU A 54 10.38 1.51 7.69
CA LEU A 54 9.31 2.09 8.51
C LEU A 54 8.21 2.64 7.61
N CYS A 55 6.97 2.49 8.04
CA CYS A 55 5.82 3.07 7.35
C CYS A 55 4.71 3.45 8.33
N PHE A 56 3.77 4.26 7.85
CA PHE A 56 2.50 4.47 8.51
C PHE A 56 1.38 4.62 7.47
N GLU A 57 0.16 4.34 7.89
CA GLU A 57 -1.02 4.43 7.02
C GLU A 57 -1.97 5.52 7.50
N VAL A 58 -2.63 6.16 6.54
CA VAL A 58 -3.62 7.21 6.79
C VAL A 58 -4.88 6.88 6.02
N ASN A 59 -6.02 6.91 6.70
CA ASN A 59 -7.31 6.71 6.06
C ASN A 59 -7.68 7.98 5.28
N VAL A 60 -8.10 7.80 4.04
CA VAL A 60 -8.77 8.82 3.25
C VAL A 60 -10.27 8.53 3.37
N ASN A 61 -10.91 9.21 4.33
CA ASN A 61 -12.31 9.05 4.66
C ASN A 61 -13.22 9.54 3.51
N PRO A 62 -14.52 9.17 3.51
CA PRO A 62 -15.48 9.64 2.52
C PRO A 62 -15.41 11.16 2.30
N GLY A 63 -15.47 11.56 1.03
CA GLY A 63 -15.25 12.94 0.62
C GLY A 63 -13.78 13.36 0.52
N TYR A 64 -12.83 12.42 0.49
CA TYR A 64 -11.37 12.69 0.44
C TYR A 64 -10.88 13.50 1.64
N ASN A 65 -11.39 13.13 2.82
CA ASN A 65 -11.03 13.78 4.07
C ASN A 65 -9.93 12.98 4.78
N ILE A 66 -8.83 13.65 5.11
CA ILE A 66 -7.76 13.09 5.93
C ILE A 66 -7.80 13.70 7.32
N ASP A 67 -7.66 12.86 8.35
CA ASP A 67 -7.37 13.32 9.69
C ASP A 67 -5.90 13.75 9.78
N LEU A 68 -5.68 15.02 10.10
CA LEU A 68 -4.34 15.57 10.24
C LEU A 68 -3.69 15.14 11.56
N MET A 69 -4.48 14.68 12.53
CA MET A 69 -3.99 14.17 13.80
C MET A 69 -3.73 12.68 13.67
N LEU A 70 -2.45 12.32 13.66
CA LEU A 70 -2.06 10.91 13.71
C LEU A 70 -2.33 10.34 15.10
N SER A 71 -2.69 9.05 15.14
CA SER A 71 -2.67 8.31 16.41
C SER A 71 -1.27 8.36 17.03
N LYS A 72 -1.18 8.19 18.34
CA LYS A 72 0.09 8.27 19.09
C LYS A 72 1.19 7.40 18.46
N ASP A 73 0.85 6.19 18.03
CA ASP A 73 1.80 5.25 17.43
C ASP A 73 2.28 5.73 16.05
N LYS A 74 1.36 6.13 15.17
CA LYS A 74 1.70 6.67 13.84
C LYS A 74 2.52 7.96 13.95
N TYR A 75 2.18 8.83 14.89
CA TYR A 75 2.94 10.04 15.19
C TYR A 75 4.37 9.73 15.65
N ASN A 76 4.54 8.74 16.53
CA ASN A 76 5.87 8.32 16.97
C ASN A 76 6.69 7.68 15.84
N ILE A 77 6.06 6.88 14.98
CA ILE A 77 6.71 6.34 13.78
C ILE A 77 7.17 7.49 12.87
N LEU A 78 6.30 8.46 12.58
CA LEU A 78 6.66 9.60 11.74
C LEU A 78 7.81 10.42 12.32
N LYS A 79 7.81 10.72 13.62
CA LYS A 79 8.95 11.40 14.27
C LYS A 79 10.25 10.59 14.15
N LYS A 80 10.19 9.27 14.32
CA LYS A 80 11.34 8.38 14.18
C LYS A 80 11.89 8.42 12.76
N ILE A 81 11.01 8.36 11.76
CA ILE A 81 11.36 8.50 10.34
C ILE A 81 12.05 9.83 10.07
N LEU A 82 11.50 10.93 10.60
CA LEU A 82 12.01 12.29 10.40
C LEU A 82 13.21 12.64 11.28
N HIS A 83 13.75 11.68 12.04
CA HIS A 83 14.86 11.88 12.98
C HIS A 83 14.64 13.03 13.98
N ILE A 84 13.38 13.26 14.39
CA ILE A 84 13.03 14.37 15.29
C ILE A 84 13.33 13.93 16.75
N PRO A 85 14.22 14.62 17.47
CA PRO A 85 14.59 14.24 18.83
C PRO A 85 13.42 14.25 19.81
N HIS A 86 13.44 13.34 20.77
CA HIS A 86 12.54 13.39 21.91
C HIS A 86 12.89 14.60 22.80
N GLY A 87 11.90 15.45 23.10
CA GLY A 87 12.08 16.59 24.01
C GLY A 87 12.47 17.92 23.35
N ASN A 88 12.49 18.01 22.02
CA ASN A 88 12.75 19.28 21.33
C ASN A 88 11.60 20.29 21.60
N THR A 89 11.94 21.56 21.79
CA THR A 89 10.98 22.64 22.11
C THR A 89 10.12 23.03 20.91
N GLU A 90 10.60 22.78 19.69
CA GLU A 90 9.78 22.88 18.49
C GLU A 90 8.90 21.64 18.34
N ILE A 91 7.60 21.82 18.60
CA ILE A 91 6.59 20.79 18.42
C ILE A 91 6.44 20.52 16.92
N PHE A 92 6.90 19.36 16.46
CA PHE A 92 6.57 18.88 15.12
C PHE A 92 5.06 18.76 14.97
N ARG A 93 4.49 19.50 14.02
CA ARG A 93 3.06 19.48 13.74
C ARG A 93 2.81 18.61 12.52
N THR A 94 2.05 17.54 12.70
CA THR A 94 1.59 16.68 11.59
C THR A 94 0.84 17.47 10.51
N LYS A 95 0.19 18.58 10.90
CA LYS A 95 -0.44 19.51 9.97
C LYS A 95 0.53 20.06 8.92
N ASP A 96 1.77 20.37 9.30
CA ASP A 96 2.76 20.93 8.36
C ASP A 96 3.21 19.87 7.34
N PHE A 97 3.40 18.63 7.81
CA PHE A 97 3.63 17.46 6.94
C PHE A 97 2.51 17.28 5.91
N PHE A 98 1.26 17.28 6.37
CA PHE A 98 0.10 17.08 5.48
C PHE A 98 -0.18 18.26 4.57
N ASN A 99 0.12 19.49 4.99
CA ASN A 99 0.04 20.67 4.13
C ASN A 99 1.07 20.60 3.01
N LYS A 100 2.31 20.17 3.30
CA LYS A 100 3.32 19.93 2.25
C LYS A 100 2.86 18.82 1.31
N PHE A 101 2.42 17.70 1.86
CA PHE A 101 1.90 16.57 1.08
C PHE A 101 0.75 16.98 0.16
N TYR A 102 -0.19 17.81 0.65
CA TYR A 102 -1.29 18.34 -0.17
C TYR A 102 -0.80 19.03 -1.45
N LEU A 103 0.26 19.82 -1.35
CA LEU A 103 0.82 20.60 -2.47
C LEU A 103 1.60 19.74 -3.47
N GLU A 104 2.14 18.60 -3.02
CA GLU A 104 3.03 17.74 -3.81
C GLU A 104 2.35 16.50 -4.40
N ILE A 105 1.04 16.28 -4.14
CA ILE A 105 0.30 15.22 -4.82
C ILE A 105 0.38 15.43 -6.33
N PRO A 106 0.90 14.45 -7.09
CA PRO A 106 1.16 14.64 -8.49
C PRO A 106 -0.12 14.63 -9.31
N LYS A 107 -0.05 15.23 -10.50
CA LYS A 107 -1.01 14.94 -11.56
C LYS A 107 -0.83 13.49 -12.02
N TYR A 108 -1.91 12.88 -12.48
CA TYR A 108 -1.89 11.51 -12.95
C TYR A 108 -0.88 11.29 -14.08
N ASN A 109 -0.11 10.23 -13.94
CA ASN A 109 0.81 9.67 -14.91
C ASN A 109 0.68 8.14 -14.91
N LYS A 110 0.45 7.55 -16.09
CA LYS A 110 0.29 6.10 -16.26
C LYS A 110 1.47 5.28 -15.75
N ARG A 111 2.70 5.82 -15.79
CA ARG A 111 3.90 5.09 -15.33
C ARG A 111 3.82 4.68 -13.86
N ASN A 112 3.14 5.48 -13.06
CA ASN A 112 2.98 5.32 -11.62
C ASN A 112 1.80 4.40 -11.24
N SER A 113 1.01 3.95 -12.23
CA SER A 113 -0.12 3.04 -11.98
C SER A 113 0.29 1.57 -11.87
N ASN A 114 1.52 1.23 -12.20
CA ASN A 114 2.02 -0.15 -12.17
C ASN A 114 2.62 -0.50 -10.81
N VAL A 115 1.80 -0.42 -9.75
CA VAL A 115 2.20 -0.79 -8.39
C VAL A 115 2.35 -2.31 -8.30
N LYS A 116 3.54 -2.78 -7.95
CA LYS A 116 3.87 -4.19 -7.82
C LYS A 116 3.80 -4.64 -6.36
N PRO A 117 3.59 -5.94 -6.09
CA PRO A 117 3.75 -6.50 -4.75
C PRO A 117 5.08 -6.13 -4.07
N SER A 118 6.16 -6.04 -4.85
CA SER A 118 7.49 -5.66 -4.36
C SER A 118 7.62 -4.18 -3.95
N ASP A 119 6.69 -3.31 -4.36
CA ASP A 119 6.60 -1.93 -3.86
C ASP A 119 5.96 -1.87 -2.46
N ILE A 120 5.11 -2.83 -2.13
CA ILE A 120 4.30 -2.83 -0.89
C ILE A 120 4.97 -3.68 0.19
N ALA A 121 5.48 -4.85 -0.18
CA ALA A 121 5.99 -5.84 0.75
C ALA A 121 7.06 -5.32 1.74
N PRO A 122 8.01 -4.43 1.35
CA PRO A 122 8.99 -3.88 2.28
C PRO A 122 8.38 -3.20 3.52
N TYR A 123 7.17 -2.68 3.40
CA TYR A 123 6.44 -1.92 4.42
C TYR A 123 5.42 -2.77 5.20
N LYS A 124 5.28 -4.05 4.86
CA LYS A 124 4.29 -4.98 5.43
C LYS A 124 4.90 -6.27 5.96
N LYS A 125 6.22 -6.28 6.20
CA LYS A 125 7.00 -7.48 6.59
C LYS A 125 6.49 -8.16 7.85
N ASP A 126 6.00 -7.39 8.82
CA ASP A 126 5.53 -7.92 10.11
C ASP A 126 4.15 -8.60 10.01
N ILE A 127 3.44 -8.42 8.89
CA ILE A 127 2.08 -8.93 8.68
C ILE A 127 2.07 -10.04 7.64
N ILE A 128 2.93 -9.93 6.61
CA ILE A 128 2.97 -10.89 5.49
C ILE A 128 3.68 -12.18 5.92
N ASP A 129 2.98 -13.31 5.78
CA ASP A 129 3.57 -14.64 5.91
C ASP A 129 4.65 -14.87 4.84
N GLU A 130 5.77 -15.48 5.20
CA GLU A 130 6.94 -15.66 4.32
C GLU A 130 7.31 -14.32 3.62
N SER A 131 7.63 -13.30 4.41
CA SER A 131 7.81 -11.90 3.96
C SER A 131 8.96 -11.69 2.96
N GLU A 132 9.83 -12.69 2.80
CA GLU A 132 10.86 -12.75 1.76
C GLU A 132 10.31 -13.19 0.40
N LYS A 133 9.18 -13.91 0.36
CA LYS A 133 8.53 -14.36 -0.88
C LYS A 133 7.53 -13.31 -1.36
N ILE A 134 8.02 -12.35 -2.14
CA ILE A 134 7.25 -11.18 -2.57
C ILE A 134 6.97 -11.13 -4.07
N TYR A 135 7.60 -12.03 -4.85
CA TYR A 135 7.40 -12.11 -6.29
C TYR A 135 6.31 -13.14 -6.60
N PHE A 136 5.31 -12.71 -7.35
CA PHE A 136 4.18 -13.56 -7.71
C PHE A 136 4.63 -14.69 -8.65
N LEU A 137 4.27 -15.94 -8.34
CA LEU A 137 4.64 -17.13 -9.11
C LEU A 137 3.46 -17.72 -9.90
N GLY A 138 2.23 -17.42 -9.49
CA GLY A 138 1.02 -17.96 -10.09
C GLY A 138 -0.02 -18.32 -9.07
N TRP A 139 -1.07 -18.97 -9.55
CA TRP A 139 -2.19 -19.42 -8.74
C TRP A 139 -2.14 -20.94 -8.60
N ARG A 140 -2.68 -21.46 -7.49
CA ARG A 140 -2.86 -22.90 -7.25
C ARG A 140 -4.32 -23.18 -6.95
N ASP A 141 -4.93 -24.03 -7.75
CA ASP A 141 -6.21 -24.66 -7.39
C ASP A 141 -5.95 -25.74 -6.33
N ASN A 142 -6.49 -25.54 -5.13
CA ASN A 142 -6.27 -26.46 -4.02
C ASN A 142 -7.23 -27.66 -4.06
N ASP A 143 -8.32 -27.59 -4.84
CA ASP A 143 -9.25 -28.72 -4.99
C ASP A 143 -8.58 -29.89 -5.72
N LEU A 144 -7.65 -29.60 -6.65
CA LEU A 144 -6.84 -30.61 -7.34
C LEU A 144 -5.91 -31.41 -6.41
N THR A 145 -5.61 -30.88 -5.22
CA THR A 145 -4.73 -31.51 -4.23
C THR A 145 -5.48 -31.86 -2.94
N ASN A 146 -6.80 -31.70 -2.90
CA ASN A 146 -7.62 -31.88 -1.69
C ASN A 146 -7.13 -31.06 -0.48
N GLU A 147 -6.65 -29.84 -0.74
CA GLU A 147 -6.17 -28.89 0.27
C GLU A 147 -7.12 -27.69 0.39
N LYS A 148 -6.90 -26.86 1.42
CA LYS A 148 -7.64 -25.59 1.59
C LYS A 148 -6.69 -24.40 1.59
N VAL A 149 -7.11 -23.30 0.96
CA VAL A 149 -6.43 -22.01 1.06
C VAL A 149 -6.43 -21.56 2.52
N SER A 150 -5.28 -21.09 3.01
CA SER A 150 -5.14 -20.61 4.38
C SER A 150 -5.50 -19.13 4.51
N ASP A 151 -5.95 -18.72 5.69
CA ASP A 151 -6.23 -17.30 5.99
C ASP A 151 -4.99 -16.43 5.80
N ARG A 152 -3.80 -16.95 6.12
CA ARG A 152 -2.51 -16.26 5.88
C ARG A 152 -2.26 -16.00 4.39
N ASN A 153 -2.59 -16.97 3.53
CA ASN A 153 -2.46 -16.78 2.09
C ASN A 153 -3.48 -15.76 1.55
N ILE A 154 -4.71 -15.79 2.06
CA ILE A 154 -5.74 -14.80 1.72
C ILE A 154 -5.27 -13.41 2.13
N GLU A 155 -4.77 -13.24 3.36
CA GLU A 155 -4.28 -11.96 3.86
C GLU A 155 -3.09 -11.44 3.05
N LYS A 156 -2.13 -12.31 2.72
CA LYS A 156 -1.02 -11.95 1.83
C LYS A 156 -1.50 -11.50 0.45
N THR A 157 -2.49 -12.19 -0.12
CA THR A 157 -3.14 -11.80 -1.38
C THR A 157 -3.80 -10.43 -1.27
N ARG A 158 -4.50 -10.17 -0.16
CA ARG A 158 -5.19 -8.91 0.11
C ARG A 158 -4.21 -7.73 0.14
N LEU A 159 -3.15 -7.87 0.95
CA LEU A 159 -2.13 -6.84 1.12
C LEU A 159 -1.35 -6.57 -0.17
N LEU A 160 -0.94 -7.62 -0.88
CA LEU A 160 -0.03 -7.47 -2.03
C LEU A 160 -0.73 -7.27 -3.38
N ILE A 161 -1.94 -7.78 -3.54
CA ILE A 161 -2.67 -7.74 -4.81
C ILE A 161 -3.94 -6.89 -4.70
N GLY A 162 -4.86 -7.25 -3.80
CA GLY A 162 -6.15 -6.57 -3.71
C GLY A 162 -7.23 -7.34 -2.97
N ASN A 163 -8.21 -6.60 -2.44
CA ASN A 163 -9.38 -7.16 -1.76
C ASN A 163 -10.21 -8.08 -2.67
N TYR A 164 -10.40 -7.68 -3.93
CA TYR A 164 -11.17 -8.47 -4.89
C TYR A 164 -10.54 -9.84 -5.17
N GLU A 165 -9.22 -9.88 -5.37
CA GLU A 165 -8.47 -11.11 -5.61
C GLU A 165 -8.42 -12.01 -4.38
N ALA A 166 -8.29 -11.43 -3.18
CA ALA A 166 -8.34 -12.18 -1.92
C ALA A 166 -9.71 -12.87 -1.72
N GLU A 167 -10.81 -12.16 -1.96
CA GLU A 167 -12.16 -12.71 -1.89
C GLU A 167 -12.40 -13.79 -2.94
N LEU A 168 -11.86 -13.64 -4.15
CA LEU A 168 -11.90 -14.70 -5.16
C LEU A 168 -11.12 -15.95 -4.73
N CYS A 169 -9.91 -15.78 -4.20
CA CYS A 169 -9.08 -16.87 -3.69
C CYS A 169 -9.83 -17.68 -2.62
N LYS A 170 -10.45 -16.98 -1.67
CA LYS A 170 -11.27 -17.59 -0.61
C LYS A 170 -12.44 -18.37 -1.18
N ARG A 171 -13.23 -17.77 -2.08
CA ARG A 171 -14.43 -18.40 -2.65
C ARG A 171 -14.11 -19.61 -3.54
N LYS A 172 -13.04 -19.54 -4.32
CA LYS A 172 -12.64 -20.57 -5.28
C LYS A 172 -11.64 -21.57 -4.73
N ASN A 173 -11.29 -21.49 -3.45
CA ASN A 173 -10.25 -22.32 -2.85
C ASN A 173 -8.90 -22.26 -3.62
N ILE A 174 -8.50 -21.06 -4.05
CA ILE A 174 -7.25 -20.83 -4.80
C ILE A 174 -6.22 -20.16 -3.90
N SER A 175 -4.97 -20.63 -3.94
CA SER A 175 -3.84 -19.97 -3.27
C SER A 175 -3.02 -19.13 -4.25
N SER A 176 -2.63 -17.93 -3.83
CA SER A 176 -1.56 -17.18 -4.49
C SER A 176 -0.20 -17.79 -4.13
N ARG A 177 0.64 -18.03 -5.12
CA ARG A 177 1.99 -18.57 -4.93
C ARG A 177 3.01 -17.47 -5.07
N TRP A 178 4.02 -17.53 -4.21
CA TRP A 178 5.05 -16.50 -4.10
C TRP A 178 6.45 -17.12 -4.07
N THR A 179 7.44 -16.35 -4.50
CA THR A 179 8.85 -16.72 -4.47
C THR A 179 9.71 -15.53 -4.08
N ASN A 180 10.89 -15.81 -3.55
CA ASN A 180 11.95 -14.82 -3.32
C ASN A 180 12.88 -14.66 -4.54
N ASP A 181 12.73 -15.48 -5.58
CA ASP A 181 13.51 -15.37 -6.82
C ASP A 181 12.80 -14.49 -7.85
N ARG A 182 13.25 -13.25 -7.98
CA ARG A 182 12.72 -12.26 -8.95
C ARG A 182 12.68 -12.79 -10.38
N ARG A 183 13.59 -13.68 -10.78
CA ARG A 183 13.65 -14.21 -12.15
C ARG A 183 12.47 -15.14 -12.47
N LYS A 184 11.76 -15.61 -11.44
CA LYS A 184 10.56 -16.44 -11.56
C LYS A 184 9.27 -15.63 -11.42
N GLU A 185 9.37 -14.31 -11.26
CA GLU A 185 8.21 -13.41 -11.18
C GLU A 185 7.36 -13.55 -12.45
N ARG A 186 6.06 -13.81 -12.26
CA ARG A 186 5.07 -13.85 -13.32
C ARG A 186 4.16 -12.63 -13.22
N ILE A 187 3.56 -12.26 -14.35
CA ILE A 187 2.49 -11.27 -14.37
C ILE A 187 1.29 -11.83 -13.59
N ILE A 188 0.71 -11.01 -12.73
CA ILE A 188 -0.52 -11.33 -12.03
C ILE A 188 -1.65 -11.43 -13.08
N SER A 189 -2.09 -12.65 -13.37
CA SER A 189 -3.23 -12.91 -14.26
C SER A 189 -4.54 -12.92 -13.47
N ARG A 190 -5.67 -12.64 -14.15
CA ARG A 190 -7.00 -12.75 -13.53
C ARG A 190 -7.28 -14.21 -13.16
N ILE A 191 -7.73 -14.43 -11.92
CA ILE A 191 -8.12 -15.75 -11.37
C ILE A 191 -9.26 -16.38 -12.19
N GLU A 192 -10.07 -15.58 -12.88
CA GLU A 192 -11.17 -16.05 -13.74
C GLU A 192 -10.72 -16.96 -14.89
N LYS A 193 -9.42 -16.98 -15.22
CA LYS A 193 -8.85 -17.79 -16.31
C LYS A 193 -8.30 -19.15 -15.83
N ILE A 194 -8.62 -19.53 -14.60
CA ILE A 194 -8.24 -20.80 -13.93
C ILE A 194 -9.53 -21.49 -13.54
#